data_AF-A0A372FSQ2-F1
#
_entry.id   AF-A0A372FSQ2-F1
#
_cell.length_a   1.000
_cell.length_b   1.000
_cell.length_c   1.000
_cell.angle_alpha   90.00
_cell.angle_beta   90.00
_cell.angle_gamma   90.00
#
_symmetry.space_group_name_H-M   'P 1'
#
loop_
_entity.id
_entity.type
_entity.pdbx_description
1 polymer ?
#
loop_
_entity_poly.entity_id
_entity_poly.type
_entity_poly.pdbx_seq_one_letter_code
_entity_poly.pdbx_strand_id
1 'polypeptide(L)'
;MTDEVDAGLTKLVQSLSARPALHHASLAVSSADGQRRWAGGSGPQGSAEPEVRPEAPFFIASITKRFIITLVLQGHARFGA
;
A
#
# COMPACT_ATOMS: atom_id res chain seq x y z
N MET A 1 2.83 22.31 3.77
CA MET A 1 3.68 21.25 4.37
C MET A 1 3.19 19.85 4.01
N THR A 2 1.88 19.57 4.04
CA THR A 2 1.29 18.29 3.57
C THR A 2 1.62 18.02 2.11
N ASP A 3 1.43 19.02 1.24
CA ASP A 3 1.64 18.90 -0.21
C ASP A 3 3.11 18.62 -0.59
N GLU A 4 4.08 19.22 0.10
CA GLU A 4 5.50 18.98 -0.13
C GLU A 4 5.89 17.54 0.25
N VAL A 5 5.34 17.04 1.36
CA VAL A 5 5.55 15.65 1.79
C VAL A 5 4.89 14.68 0.83
N ASP A 6 3.66 14.96 0.36
CA ASP A 6 2.96 14.11 -0.61
C ASP A 6 3.68 14.08 -1.97
N ALA A 7 4.22 15.22 -2.41
CA ALA A 7 5.10 15.28 -3.58
C ALA A 7 6.39 14.46 -3.35
N GLY A 8 6.96 14.52 -2.15
CA GLY A 8 8.11 13.70 -1.75
C GLY A 8 7.82 12.20 -1.79
N LEU A 9 6.69 11.77 -1.22
CA LEU A 9 6.22 10.38 -1.24
C LEU A 9 5.95 9.88 -2.67
N THR A 10 5.40 10.74 -3.53
CA THR A 10 5.17 10.44 -4.95
C THR A 10 6.49 10.21 -5.69
N LYS A 11 7.46 11.11 -5.51
CA LYS A 11 8.81 10.95 -6.08
C LYS A 11 9.50 9.69 -5.57
N LEU A 12 9.31 9.36 -4.29
CA LEU A 12 9.87 8.13 -3.71
C LEU A 12 9.32 6.89 -4.43
N VAL A 13 8.00 6.77 -4.56
CA VAL A 13 7.37 5.61 -5.24
C VAL A 13 7.84 5.48 -6.70
N GLN A 14 7.93 6.59 -7.42
CA GLN A 14 8.48 6.61 -8.79
C GLN A 14 9.96 6.19 -8.83
N SER A 15 10.76 6.61 -7.86
CA SER A 15 12.18 6.24 -7.80
C SER A 15 12.39 4.75 -7.47
N LEU A 16 11.46 4.14 -6.74
CA LEU A 16 11.50 2.72 -6.40
C LEU A 16 11.15 1.86 -7.62
N SER A 17 10.08 2.20 -8.35
CA SER A 17 9.67 1.47 -9.56
C SER A 17 10.66 1.64 -10.73
N ALA A 18 11.50 2.68 -10.72
CA ALA A 18 12.58 2.85 -11.69
C ALA A 18 13.77 1.89 -11.47
N ARG A 19 13.81 1.14 -10.36
CA ARG A 19 14.91 0.21 -10.07
C ARG A 19 14.73 -1.09 -10.88
N PRO A 20 15.79 -1.65 -11.51
CA PRO A 20 15.67 -2.82 -12.39
C PRO A 20 15.07 -4.08 -11.75
N ALA A 21 15.16 -4.22 -10.42
CA ALA A 21 14.66 -5.37 -9.68
C ALA A 21 13.19 -5.22 -9.24
N LEU A 22 12.56 -4.06 -9.47
CA LEU A 22 11.19 -3.77 -9.02
C LEU A 22 10.32 -3.41 -10.22
N HIS A 23 9.34 -4.26 -10.51
CA HIS A 23 8.35 -3.98 -11.56
C HIS A 23 7.36 -2.91 -11.10
N HIS A 24 6.87 -3.00 -9.86
CA HIS A 24 5.89 -2.07 -9.34
C HIS A 24 6.21 -1.70 -7.89
N ALA A 25 5.79 -0.50 -7.49
CA ALA A 25 5.84 -0.02 -6.13
C ALA A 25 4.47 0.57 -5.76
N SER A 26 3.94 0.18 -4.59
CA SER A 26 2.75 0.76 -3.99
C SER A 26 3.04 1.11 -2.54
N LEU A 27 2.69 2.32 -2.13
CA LEU A 27 2.92 2.85 -0.78
C LEU A 27 1.69 3.60 -0.31
N ALA A 28 1.32 3.41 0.94
CA ALA A 28 0.30 4.20 1.62
C ALA A 28 0.80 4.64 3.00
N VAL A 29 0.48 5.87 3.37
CA VAL A 29 0.82 6.46 4.66
C VAL A 29 -0.45 7.02 5.29
N SER A 30 -0.69 6.64 6.54
CA SER A 30 -1.80 7.16 7.34
C SER A 30 -1.34 7.49 8.75
N SER A 31 -1.80 8.61 9.30
CA SER A 31 -1.60 8.93 10.72
C SER A 31 -2.58 8.15 11.60
N ALA A 32 -2.20 7.92 12.87
CA ALA A 32 -3.05 7.21 13.82
C ALA A 32 -4.38 7.95 14.13
N ASP A 33 -4.37 9.28 14.03
CA ASP A 33 -5.56 10.14 14.19
C ASP A 33 -6.44 10.24 12.92
N GLY A 34 -6.02 9.61 11.83
CA GLY A 34 -6.74 9.60 10.54
C GLY A 34 -6.73 10.93 9.78
N GLN A 35 -6.11 11.99 10.31
CA GLN A 35 -6.10 13.31 9.67
C GLN A 35 -5.20 13.38 8.44
N ARG A 36 -4.21 12.48 8.35
CA ARG A 36 -3.33 12.35 7.19
C ARG A 36 -3.58 11.03 6.49
N ARG A 37 -3.80 11.10 5.19
CA ARG A 37 -3.83 9.95 4.28
C ARG A 37 -3.15 10.30 2.97
N TRP A 38 -2.26 9.43 2.53
CA TRP A 38 -1.66 9.49 1.21
C TRP A 38 -1.50 8.05 0.67
N ALA A 39 -1.68 7.86 -0.63
CA ALA A 39 -1.41 6.60 -1.31
C ALA A 39 -0.88 6.86 -2.72
N GLY A 40 0.12 6.07 -3.14
CA GLY A 40 0.77 6.19 -4.43
C GLY A 40 1.13 4.82 -5.00
N GLY A 41 1.00 4.68 -6.32
CA GLY A 41 1.41 3.51 -7.09
C GLY A 41 2.29 3.92 -8.27
N SER A 42 3.25 3.09 -8.65
CA SER A 42 4.04 3.29 -9.87
C SER A 42 4.54 1.96 -10.42
N GLY A 43 4.66 1.89 -11.74
CA GLY A 43 5.25 0.78 -12.49
C GLY A 43 6.26 1.31 -13.53
N PRO A 44 6.79 0.44 -14.40
CA PRO A 44 7.81 0.83 -15.37
C PRO A 44 7.18 1.75 -16.42
N GLN A 45 7.74 2.96 -16.59
CA GLN A 45 7.27 3.89 -17.62
C GLN A 45 7.51 3.31 -19.01
N GLY A 46 6.50 3.42 -19.89
CA GLY A 46 6.59 2.96 -21.28
C GLY A 46 6.33 1.46 -21.49
N SER A 47 5.94 0.73 -20.44
CA SER A 47 5.38 -0.61 -20.62
C SER A 47 3.97 -0.53 -21.23
N ALA A 48 3.56 -1.56 -21.98
CA ALA A 48 2.17 -1.69 -22.47
C ALA A 48 1.19 -2.06 -21.34
N GLU A 49 1.67 -2.16 -20.10
CA GLU A 49 0.88 -2.53 -18.93
C GLU A 49 0.07 -1.33 -18.41
N PRO A 50 -1.09 -1.57 -17.78
CA PRO A 50 -1.89 -0.53 -17.16
C PRO A 50 -1.09 0.26 -16.11
N GLU A 51 -1.35 1.56 -16.02
CA GLU A 51 -0.81 2.41 -14.97
C GLU A 51 -1.09 1.81 -13.57
N VAL A 52 -0.05 1.63 -12.77
CA VAL A 52 -0.18 1.12 -11.40
C VAL A 52 -0.83 2.18 -10.53
N ARG A 53 -2.13 2.07 -10.34
CA ARG A 53 -2.89 2.91 -9.42
C ARG A 53 -2.75 2.37 -7.99
N PRO A 54 -2.82 3.24 -6.96
CA PRO A 54 -2.80 2.79 -5.56
C PRO A 54 -3.87 1.74 -5.23
N GLU A 55 -4.98 1.74 -5.96
CA GLU A 55 -6.13 0.84 -5.77
C GLU A 55 -5.98 -0.49 -6.53
N ALA A 56 -4.93 -0.65 -7.34
CA ALA A 56 -4.73 -1.87 -8.12
C ALA A 56 -4.58 -3.08 -7.19
N PRO A 57 -5.35 -4.16 -7.39
CA PRO A 57 -5.23 -5.36 -6.57
C PRO A 57 -3.88 -6.03 -6.82
N PHE A 58 -3.23 -6.50 -5.74
CA PHE A 58 -1.99 -7.25 -5.82
C PHE A 58 -1.97 -8.39 -4.81
N PHE A 59 -1.12 -9.38 -5.06
CA PHE A 59 -0.94 -10.51 -4.15
C PHE A 59 -0.19 -10.07 -2.88
N ILE A 60 -0.87 -10.10 -1.74
CA ILE A 60 -0.33 -9.61 -0.46
C ILE A 60 0.41 -10.69 0.36
N ALA A 61 0.48 -11.92 -0.13
CA ALA A 61 1.22 -13.03 0.47
C ALA A 61 0.98 -13.18 1.99
N SER A 62 2.04 -13.15 2.79
CA SER A 62 1.99 -13.34 4.25
C SER A 62 1.18 -12.27 5.00
N ILE A 63 0.84 -11.13 4.39
CA ILE A 63 -0.04 -10.12 5.01
C ILE A 63 -1.43 -10.72 5.29
N THR A 64 -1.89 -11.69 4.49
CA THR A 64 -3.14 -12.43 4.71
C THR A 64 -3.25 -13.00 6.12
N LYS A 65 -2.12 -13.38 6.74
CA LYS A 65 -2.10 -13.91 8.12
C LYS A 65 -2.68 -12.91 9.13
N ARG A 66 -2.50 -11.61 8.90
CA ARG A 66 -3.02 -10.54 9.78
C ARG A 66 -4.55 -10.46 9.72
N PHE A 67 -5.14 -10.74 8.56
CA PHE A 67 -6.60 -10.84 8.43
C PHE A 67 -7.12 -12.08 9.16
N ILE A 68 -6.48 -13.23 8.96
CA ILE A 68 -6.86 -14.50 9.62
C ILE A 68 -6.83 -14.36 11.15
N ILE A 69 -5.74 -13.82 11.73
CA ILE A 69 -5.68 -13.67 13.19
C ILE A 69 -6.74 -12.70 13.73
N THR A 70 -7.07 -11.64 12.96
CA THR A 70 -8.15 -10.72 13.34
C THR A 70 -9.49 -11.45 13.43
N LEU A 71 -9.79 -12.33 12.46
CA LEU A 71 -11.01 -13.13 12.47
C LEU A 71 -11.03 -14.12 13.65
N VAL A 72 -9.91 -14.75 13.97
CA VAL A 72 -9.78 -15.64 15.13
C VAL A 72 -10.06 -14.89 16.43
N LEU A 73 -9.45 -13.71 16.62
CA LEU A 73 -9.67 -12.88 17.80
C LEU A 73 -11.12 -12.40 17.91
N GLN A 74 -11.74 -12.00 16.79
CA GLN A 74 -13.15 -11.62 16.74
C GLN A 74 -14.07 -12.79 17.11
N GLY A 75 -13.79 -13.99 16.59
CA GLY A 75 -14.53 -15.20 16.93
C GLY A 75 -14.42 -15.53 18.41
N HIS A 76 -13.20 -15.50 18.96
CA HIS A 76 -12.97 -15.71 20.38
C HIS A 76 -13.72 -14.70 21.27
N ALA A 77 -13.63 -13.40 20.93
CA ALA A 77 -14.30 -12.35 21.70
C ALA A 77 -15.83 -12.45 21.67
N ARG A 78 -16.42 -13.05 20.62
CA ARG A 78 -17.87 -13.09 20.41
C ARG A 78 -18.53 -14.38 20.89
N PHE A 79 -17.77 -15.48 20.94
CA PHE A 79 -18.30 -16.83 21.21
C PHE A 79 -17.54 -17.60 22.29
N GLY A 80 -16.50 -17.02 22.90
CA GLY A 80 -15.66 -17.67 23.91
C GLY A 80 -16.08 -17.48 25.37
N ALA A 81 -17.36 -17.18 25.64
CA ALA A 81 -17.92 -17.09 26.99
C ALA A 81 -18.60 -18.40 27.40
#